data_AF-A0A9N8I1P2-F1
#
_entry.id   AF-A0A9N8I1P2-F1
#
_cell.length_a   1.000
_cell.length_b   1.000
_cell.length_c   1.000
_cell.angle_alpha   90.00
_cell.angle_beta   90.00
_cell.angle_gamma   90.00
#
_symmetry.space_group_name_H-M   'P 1'
#
loop_
_entity.id
_entity.type
_entity.pdbx_description
1 polymer ?
#
loop_
_entity_poly.entity_id
_entity_poly.type
_entity_poly.pdbx_seq_one_letter_code
_entity_poly.pdbx_strand_id
1 'polypeptide(L)'
;MIGSLMIGNRESKFLALHKGSESFSKTYEGINTAAEILRIEFFFLEIGEWEASGQYQDEVYLKIGGTTLDLTGFDKAYIEGNREEYFEGFKEGISWNRRAVSESMENFGFGSNTDQLHQVSVTVPKQYHTFPRVPSRLNSE
;
A
#
# COMPACT_ATOMS: atom_id res chain seq x y z
N MET A 1 15.60 -2.64 -2.57
CA MET A 1 14.51 -2.75 -1.57
C MET A 1 13.48 -3.79 -2.01
N ILE A 2 13.05 -4.68 -1.11
CA ILE A 2 11.87 -5.54 -1.30
C ILE A 2 10.77 -4.79 -0.57
N GLY A 3 9.92 -4.11 -1.33
CA GLY A 3 8.65 -3.62 -0.82
C GLY A 3 7.66 -4.76 -0.98
N SER A 4 7.07 -5.23 0.10
CA SER A 4 5.94 -6.15 0.02
C SER A 4 4.69 -5.38 0.43
N LEU A 5 3.73 -5.22 -0.47
CA LEU A 5 2.42 -4.72 -0.10
C LEU A 5 1.61 -5.93 0.38
N MET A 6 1.45 -6.05 1.69
CA MET A 6 0.68 -7.14 2.28
C MET A 6 -0.72 -6.62 2.56
N ILE A 7 -1.72 -7.18 1.89
CA ILE A 7 -3.09 -6.72 2.06
C ILE A 7 -3.81 -7.76 2.91
N GLY A 8 -4.53 -7.32 3.94
CA GLY A 8 -5.27 -8.22 4.81
C GLY A 8 -6.74 -8.16 4.45
N ASN A 9 -7.25 -9.12 3.68
CA ASN A 9 -8.69 -9.28 3.50
C ASN A 9 -9.05 -10.75 3.30
N ARG A 10 -10.15 -11.19 3.94
CA ARG A 10 -10.72 -12.54 3.78
C ARG A 10 -11.63 -12.66 2.56
N GLU A 11 -12.07 -11.54 1.98
CA GLU A 11 -12.90 -11.50 0.78
C GLU A 11 -12.26 -10.57 -0.26
N SER A 12 -11.63 -11.16 -1.28
CA SER A 12 -10.72 -10.46 -2.20
C SER A 12 -11.41 -9.40 -3.08
N LYS A 13 -11.32 -8.12 -2.69
CA LYS A 13 -11.74 -6.93 -3.47
C LYS A 13 -10.63 -6.30 -4.33
N PHE A 14 -9.60 -7.06 -4.71
CA PHE A 14 -8.39 -6.51 -5.36
C PHE A 14 -8.12 -7.11 -6.74
N LEU A 15 -8.02 -6.26 -7.77
CA LEU A 15 -7.78 -6.70 -9.15
C LEU A 15 -6.35 -7.18 -9.44
N ALA A 16 -5.36 -6.72 -8.66
CA ALA A 16 -3.96 -7.09 -8.87
C ALA A 16 -3.55 -8.38 -8.14
N LEU A 17 -4.43 -8.95 -7.32
CA LEU A 17 -4.16 -10.19 -6.60
C LEU A 17 -4.50 -11.38 -7.51
N HIS A 18 -3.46 -12.01 -8.08
CA HIS A 18 -3.63 -13.19 -8.91
C HIS A 18 -4.29 -14.33 -8.12
N LYS A 19 -5.47 -14.79 -8.58
CA LYS A 19 -6.17 -16.02 -8.14
C LYS A 19 -6.22 -16.22 -6.61
N GLY A 20 -6.77 -15.26 -5.88
CA GLY A 20 -6.97 -15.40 -4.43
C GLY A 20 -5.71 -15.24 -3.59
N SER A 21 -4.65 -14.62 -4.13
CA SER A 21 -3.55 -14.14 -3.30
C SER A 21 -4.06 -13.09 -2.32
N GLU A 22 -3.58 -13.10 -1.08
CA GLU A 22 -3.87 -12.05 -0.10
C GLU A 22 -2.89 -10.87 -0.23
N SER A 23 -1.74 -11.08 -0.88
CA SER A 23 -0.69 -10.05 -0.95
C SER A 23 0.00 -9.96 -2.32
N PHE A 24 0.68 -8.84 -2.56
CA PHE A 24 1.52 -8.60 -3.73
C PHE A 24 2.84 -7.95 -3.32
N SER A 25 3.96 -8.44 -3.85
CA SER A 25 5.28 -7.88 -3.55
C SER A 25 5.98 -7.35 -4.79
N LYS A 26 6.67 -6.22 -4.66
CA LYS A 26 7.51 -5.62 -5.70
C LYS A 26 8.91 -5.33 -5.16
N THR A 27 9.90 -5.91 -5.82
CA THR A 27 11.30 -5.62 -5.56
C THR A 27 11.81 -4.56 -6.53
N TYR A 28 12.50 -3.55 -5.97
CA TYR A 28 13.24 -2.55 -6.73
C TYR A 28 14.73 -2.81 -6.59
N GLU A 29 15.35 -3.20 -7.70
CA GLU A 29 16.79 -3.42 -7.84
C GLU A 29 17.47 -2.16 -8.38
N GLY A 30 18.79 -2.06 -8.24
CA GLY A 30 19.57 -0.95 -8.80
C GLY A 30 19.30 0.43 -8.16
N ILE A 31 18.70 0.48 -6.96
CA ILE A 31 18.52 1.73 -6.23
C ILE A 31 19.89 2.38 -6.00
N ASN A 32 20.02 3.65 -6.39
CA ASN A 32 21.24 4.41 -6.17
C ASN A 32 21.57 4.45 -4.66
N THR A 33 22.65 3.80 -4.26
CA THR A 33 23.07 3.72 -2.85
C THR A 33 23.51 5.06 -2.27
N ALA A 34 23.78 6.06 -3.12
CA ALA A 34 24.05 7.43 -2.69
C ALA A 34 22.76 8.23 -2.42
N ALA A 35 21.57 7.72 -2.79
CA ALA A 35 20.33 8.39 -2.47
C ALA A 35 20.08 8.35 -0.95
N GLU A 36 19.80 9.52 -0.36
CA GLU A 36 19.43 9.64 1.05
C GLU A 36 17.95 9.28 1.28
N ILE A 37 17.13 9.51 0.26
CA ILE A 37 15.69 9.32 0.28
C ILE A 37 15.27 8.61 -1.00
N LEU A 38 14.40 7.61 -0.87
CA LEU A 38 13.62 7.05 -1.97
C LEU A 38 12.16 7.46 -1.82
N ARG A 39 11.57 8.01 -2.89
CA ARG A 39 10.13 8.27 -2.96
C ARG A 39 9.47 7.21 -3.84
N ILE A 40 8.46 6.53 -3.30
CA ILE A 40 7.63 5.55 -4.00
C ILE A 40 6.24 6.15 -4.13
N GLU A 41 5.71 6.21 -5.34
CA GLU A 41 4.35 6.68 -5.61
C GLU A 41 3.61 5.60 -6.40
N PHE A 42 2.38 5.29 -5.99
CA PHE A 42 1.52 4.37 -6.70
C PHE A 42 0.06 4.75 -6.54
N PHE A 43 -0.75 4.27 -7.49
CA PHE A 43 -2.20 4.34 -7.38
C PHE A 43 -2.75 3.06 -6.78
N PHE A 44 -3.78 3.21 -5.97
CA PHE A 44 -4.51 2.13 -5.32
C PHE A 44 -5.98 2.28 -5.67
N LEU A 45 -6.54 1.27 -6.33
CA LEU A 45 -7.95 1.25 -6.71
C LEU A 45 -8.74 0.51 -5.64
N GLU A 46 -9.58 1.26 -4.94
CA GLU A 46 -10.63 0.78 -4.05
C GLU A 46 -11.83 0.35 -4.88
N ILE A 47 -12.34 -0.86 -4.64
CA ILE A 47 -13.47 -1.43 -5.37
C ILE A 47 -14.55 -1.82 -4.37
N GLY A 48 -15.78 -1.43 -4.66
CA GLY A 48 -16.91 -1.67 -3.77
C GLY A 48 -16.83 -0.89 -2.48
N GLU A 49 -17.59 -1.34 -1.47
CA GLU A 49 -17.61 -0.71 -0.15
C GLU A 49 -16.52 -1.32 0.72
N TRP A 50 -15.83 -0.51 1.49
CA TRP A 50 -14.84 -0.95 2.48
C TRP A 50 -15.38 -0.75 3.89
N GLU A 51 -15.05 -1.63 4.82
CA GLU A 51 -15.42 -1.50 6.24
C GLU A 51 -14.15 -1.28 7.06
N ALA A 52 -13.92 -0.13 7.70
CA ALA A 52 -12.78 0.04 8.64
C ALA A 52 -13.16 -0.26 10.08
N SER A 53 -14.42 -0.58 10.34
CA SER A 53 -14.88 -1.14 11.59
C SER A 53 -16.04 -2.08 11.34
N GLY A 54 -16.15 -3.14 12.15
CA GLY A 54 -17.22 -4.12 12.00
C GLY A 54 -16.70 -5.55 11.99
N GLN A 55 -17.50 -6.44 11.43
CA GLN A 55 -17.17 -7.86 11.35
C GLN A 55 -16.11 -8.14 10.26
N TYR A 56 -16.04 -7.30 9.23
CA TYR A 56 -15.16 -7.49 8.08
C TYR A 56 -14.23 -6.28 7.89
N GLN A 57 -13.46 -5.96 8.92
CA GLN A 57 -12.49 -4.86 8.88
C GLN A 57 -11.48 -5.06 7.73
N ASP A 58 -11.56 -4.18 6.73
CA ASP A 58 -10.73 -4.12 5.54
C ASP A 58 -9.49 -3.24 5.83
N GLU A 59 -8.29 -3.83 5.74
CA GLU A 59 -7.04 -3.16 6.08
C GLU A 59 -5.97 -3.34 5.00
N VAL A 60 -5.18 -2.29 4.76
CA VAL A 60 -4.05 -2.31 3.81
C VAL A 60 -2.76 -2.03 4.53
N TYR A 61 -1.81 -2.97 4.41
CA TYR A 61 -0.50 -2.82 5.01
C TYR A 61 0.59 -2.72 3.94
N LEU A 62 1.49 -1.76 4.09
CA LEU A 62 2.70 -1.66 3.29
C LEU A 62 3.90 -2.08 4.13
N LYS A 63 4.60 -3.14 3.70
CA LYS A 63 5.82 -3.62 4.34
C LYS A 63 7.05 -3.19 3.55
N ILE A 64 7.96 -2.48 4.21
CA ILE A 64 9.24 -2.04 3.66
C ILE A 64 10.35 -2.57 4.56
N GLY A 65 11.10 -3.56 4.08
CA GLY A 65 12.05 -4.27 4.92
C GLY A 65 11.35 -4.95 6.10
N GLY A 66 11.73 -4.58 7.33
CA GLY A 66 11.13 -5.08 8.57
C GLY A 66 9.91 -4.27 9.05
N THR A 67 9.67 -3.09 8.48
CA THR A 67 8.65 -2.14 8.94
C THR A 67 7.32 -2.40 8.25
N THR A 68 6.25 -2.59 9.03
CA THR A 68 4.87 -2.63 8.54
C THR A 68 4.18 -1.30 8.81
N LEU A 69 3.75 -0.63 7.74
CA LEU A 69 2.95 0.59 7.75
C LEU A 69 1.49 0.20 7.56
N ASP A 70 0.62 0.70 8.45
CA ASP A 70 -0.82 0.63 8.26
C ASP A 70 -1.25 1.84 7.43
N LEU A 71 -1.80 1.61 6.24
CA LEU A 71 -2.29 2.69 5.37
C LEU A 71 -3.71 3.16 5.75
N THR A 72 -4.23 2.65 6.88
CA THR A 72 -5.57 2.84 7.42
C THR A 72 -6.66 2.25 6.53
N GLY A 73 -7.87 2.13 7.08
CA GLY A 73 -9.05 1.74 6.30
C GLY A 73 -9.42 2.81 5.27
N PHE A 74 -10.03 2.35 4.17
CA PHE A 74 -10.50 3.20 3.07
C PHE A 74 -11.98 3.61 3.24
N ASP A 75 -12.66 3.03 4.24
CA ASP A 75 -14.10 3.20 4.53
C ASP A 75 -14.55 4.60 4.93
N LYS A 76 -13.64 5.57 5.02
CA LYS A 76 -13.90 6.83 5.70
C LYS A 76 -14.71 7.72 4.79
N ALA A 77 -15.99 7.36 4.73
CA ALA A 77 -17.13 8.09 4.30
C ALA A 77 -16.81 9.56 4.44
N TYR A 78 -16.78 10.23 3.28
CA TYR A 78 -17.22 11.59 3.07
C TYR A 78 -17.73 12.24 4.36
N ILE A 79 -16.82 12.62 5.26
CA ILE A 79 -17.22 13.37 6.45
C ILE A 79 -17.59 14.70 5.85
N GLU A 80 -18.89 15.00 5.78
CA GLU A 80 -19.44 16.20 5.16
C GLU A 80 -18.51 17.41 5.39
N GLY A 81 -17.75 17.79 4.34
CA GLY A 81 -16.80 18.90 4.39
C GLY A 81 -15.31 18.55 4.25
N ASN A 82 -14.88 17.29 4.36
CA ASN A 82 -13.49 16.88 4.18
C ASN A 82 -13.27 16.19 2.83
N ARG A 83 -13.30 16.98 1.75
CA ARG A 83 -13.20 16.50 0.36
C ARG A 83 -11.87 15.86 -0.01
N GLU A 84 -10.83 16.01 0.82
CA GLU A 84 -9.47 15.66 0.40
C GLU A 84 -9.07 14.22 0.75
N GLU A 85 -9.85 13.52 1.60
CA GLU A 85 -9.56 12.15 2.08
C GLU A 85 -8.06 11.88 2.27
N TYR A 86 -7.41 12.86 2.91
CA TYR A 86 -5.97 12.88 3.06
C TYR A 86 -5.61 12.21 4.39
N PHE A 87 -4.78 11.19 4.29
CA PHE A 87 -4.23 10.47 5.42
C PHE A 87 -2.72 10.47 5.34
N GLU A 88 -2.07 10.56 6.49
CA GLU A 88 -0.62 10.46 6.57
C GLU A 88 -0.21 9.68 7.80
N GLY A 89 1.02 9.16 7.75
CA GLY A 89 1.61 8.45 8.86
C GLY A 89 3.12 8.47 8.80
N PHE A 90 3.72 8.13 9.93
CA PHE A 90 5.15 8.06 10.11
C PHE A 90 5.50 6.90 11.03
N LYS A 91 6.43 6.04 10.61
CA LYS A 91 6.90 4.91 11.41
C LYS A 91 8.33 4.55 11.04
N GLU A 92 9.20 4.47 12.05
CA GLU A 92 10.61 4.05 11.91
C GLU A 92 11.38 4.82 10.83
N GLY A 93 11.09 6.12 10.68
CA GLY A 93 11.73 6.98 9.68
C GLY A 93 11.06 6.98 8.30
N ILE A 94 10.10 6.09 8.06
CA ILE A 94 9.32 6.05 6.82
C ILE A 94 8.08 6.93 7.01
N SER A 95 7.91 7.95 6.17
CA SER A 95 6.66 8.70 6.09
C SER A 95 5.83 8.23 4.90
N TRP A 96 4.52 8.30 5.03
CA TRP A 96 3.61 8.04 3.93
C TRP A 96 2.43 8.99 3.98
N ASN A 97 1.83 9.23 2.83
CA ASN A 97 0.51 9.82 2.71
C ASN A 97 -0.32 9.08 1.66
N ARG A 98 -1.63 9.20 1.80
CA ARG A 98 -2.66 8.72 0.88
C ARG A 98 -3.66 9.84 0.69
N ARG A 99 -4.13 10.02 -0.54
CA ARG A 99 -5.27 10.88 -0.84
C ARG A 99 -6.14 10.26 -1.92
N ALA A 100 -7.45 10.46 -1.82
CA ALA A 100 -8.32 10.23 -2.96
C ALA A 100 -7.95 11.18 -4.10
N VAL A 101 -7.94 10.66 -5.32
CA VAL A 101 -7.73 11.43 -6.56
C VAL A 101 -8.91 11.34 -7.53
N SER A 102 -9.89 10.48 -7.22
CA SER A 102 -11.19 10.43 -7.89
C SER A 102 -12.30 10.76 -6.90
N GLU A 103 -13.47 11.11 -7.41
CA GLU A 103 -14.66 11.28 -6.56
C GLU A 103 -15.12 9.90 -6.04
N SER A 104 -15.63 9.85 -4.81
CA SER A 104 -16.43 8.72 -4.33
C SER A 104 -17.67 8.66 -5.23
N MET A 105 -17.94 7.54 -5.89
CA MET A 105 -19.00 7.29 -6.90
C MET A 105 -18.56 7.17 -8.36
N GLU A 106 -17.26 7.06 -8.63
CA GLU A 106 -16.85 6.54 -9.93
C GLU A 106 -17.19 5.05 -10.05
N ASN A 107 -17.56 4.63 -11.25
CA ASN A 107 -17.76 3.23 -11.60
C ASN A 107 -16.67 2.86 -12.59
N PHE A 108 -15.63 2.18 -12.11
CA PHE A 108 -14.52 1.73 -12.95
C PHE A 108 -14.84 0.40 -13.67
N GLY A 109 -16.13 0.03 -13.73
CA GLY A 109 -16.62 -1.19 -14.38
C GLY A 109 -16.89 -2.36 -13.43
N PHE A 110 -16.84 -2.14 -12.10
CA PHE A 110 -16.99 -3.21 -11.09
C PHE A 110 -18.38 -3.27 -10.44
N GLY A 111 -19.34 -2.49 -10.95
CA GLY A 111 -20.76 -2.65 -10.61
C GLY A 111 -21.21 -1.98 -9.32
N SER A 112 -20.29 -1.34 -8.59
CA SER A 112 -20.61 -0.42 -7.48
C SER A 112 -20.47 1.03 -7.96
N ASN A 113 -21.20 1.96 -7.32
CA ASN A 113 -20.93 3.40 -7.43
C ASN A 113 -20.17 3.85 -6.18
N THR A 114 -19.17 3.10 -5.75
CA THR A 114 -18.32 3.43 -4.59
C THR A 114 -16.86 3.15 -4.86
N ASP A 115 -16.47 2.86 -6.11
CA ASP A 115 -15.08 2.66 -6.43
C ASP A 115 -14.33 4.01 -6.34
N GLN A 116 -13.07 3.97 -5.90
CA GLN A 116 -12.27 5.18 -5.71
C GLN A 116 -10.79 4.92 -5.99
N LEU A 117 -10.14 5.88 -6.66
CA LEU A 117 -8.71 5.86 -6.92
C LEU A 117 -7.99 6.69 -5.87
N HIS A 118 -6.99 6.09 -5.23
CA HIS A 118 -6.16 6.72 -4.23
C HIS A 118 -4.72 6.84 -4.74
N GLN A 119 -4.07 7.98 -4.52
CA GLN A 119 -2.63 8.12 -4.71
C GLN A 119 -1.93 7.94 -3.36
N VAL A 120 -0.99 6.99 -3.29
CA VAL A 120 -0.15 6.75 -2.12
C VAL A 120 1.27 7.21 -2.42
N SER A 121 1.83 8.04 -1.54
CA SER A 121 3.22 8.47 -1.59
C SER A 121 3.95 7.98 -0.34
N VAL A 122 5.14 7.41 -0.52
CA VAL A 122 5.95 6.86 0.57
C VAL A 122 7.37 7.37 0.45
N THR A 123 7.90 7.92 1.53
CA THR A 123 9.26 8.44 1.62
C THR A 123 10.06 7.52 2.52
N VAL A 124 11.03 6.84 1.94
CA VAL A 124 11.84 5.82 2.60
C VAL A 124 13.26 6.33 2.78
N PRO A 125 13.80 6.33 4.02
CA PRO A 125 15.16 6.79 4.26
C PRO A 125 16.20 5.73 3.90
N LYS A 126 17.44 6.17 3.74
CA LYS A 126 18.58 5.37 3.28
C LYS A 126 18.80 4.05 4.00
N GLN A 127 18.49 3.94 5.30
CA GLN A 127 18.72 2.70 6.04
C GLN A 127 17.94 1.49 5.49
N TYR A 128 16.91 1.70 4.67
CA TYR A 128 16.14 0.63 4.02
C TYR A 128 16.60 0.30 2.59
N HIS A 129 17.62 0.99 2.07
CA HIS A 129 18.09 0.78 0.69
C HIS A 129 18.91 -0.51 0.56
N THR A 130 19.61 -0.90 1.63
CA THR A 130 20.46 -2.09 1.67
C THR A 130 19.68 -3.31 2.13
N PHE A 131 19.91 -4.41 1.42
CA PHE A 131 19.41 -5.72 1.80
C PHE A 131 20.41 -6.45 2.67
N PRO A 132 19.97 -7.30 3.62
CA PRO A 132 20.80 -8.44 3.97
C PRO A 132 21.03 -9.23 2.68
N ARG A 133 22.29 -9.29 2.22
CA ARG A 133 22.65 -10.19 1.12
C ARG A 133 22.19 -11.57 1.58
N VAL A 134 21.24 -12.18 0.86
CA VAL A 134 20.98 -13.61 1.05
C VAL A 134 22.33 -14.27 0.82
N PRO A 135 22.92 -14.97 1.82
CA PRO A 135 24.18 -15.64 1.61
C PRO A 135 23.99 -16.56 0.41
N SER A 136 24.74 -16.32 -0.66
CA SER A 136 24.78 -17.25 -1.79
C SER A 136 25.06 -18.62 -1.18
N ARG A 137 24.11 -19.56 -1.29
CA ARG A 137 24.34 -20.92 -0.81
C ARG A 137 25.66 -21.36 -1.41
N LEU A 138 26.68 -21.52 -0.56
CA LEU A 138 27.92 -22.16 -0.94
C LEU A 138 27.50 -23.52 -1.47
N ASN A 139 27.70 -23.73 -2.76
CA ASN A 139 27.57 -25.05 -3.37
C ASN A 139 28.56 -25.93 -2.61
N SER A 140 28.06 -26.77 -1.71
CA SER A 140 28.83 -27.87 -1.14
C SER A 140 29.06 -28.85 -2.29
N GLU A 141 30.30 -28.88 -2.78
CA GLU A 141 30.84 -29.98 -3.59
C GLU A 141 30.77 -31.31 -2.83
#